data_AF-A0A5R9FHD4-F1
#
_entry.id   AF-A0A5R9FHD4-F1
#
_cell.length_a   1.000
_cell.length_b   1.000
_cell.length_c   1.000
_cell.angle_alpha   90.00
_cell.angle_beta   90.00
_cell.angle_gamma   90.00
#
_symmetry.space_group_name_H-M   'P 1'
#
loop_
_entity.id
_entity.type
_entity.pdbx_description
1 polymer ?
#
loop_
_entity_poly.entity_id
_entity_poly.type
_entity_poly.pdbx_seq_one_letter_code
_entity_poly.pdbx_strand_id
1 'polypeptide(L)'
;MRYRRAASAAMALLLAGMLVFALTSDGNAFTHAPWILGLFLWLVLWGVLRSGTRAIAERPAERLDEREREVRDRVGFIGYQFAIASGMAVVLMLVVFQNDRAVLDRAPAVLTTLMLAASVLPTVILGWARPDEELDADD
;
A
#
# COMPACT_ATOMS: atom_id res chain seq x y z
N MET A 1 -5.80 11.62 16.04
CA MET A 1 -4.43 11.73 15.49
C MET A 1 -3.57 10.48 15.69
N ARG A 2 -3.47 9.85 16.88
CA ARG A 2 -2.71 8.58 17.09
C ARG A 2 -3.22 7.37 16.28
N TYR A 3 -4.55 7.26 16.10
CA TYR A 3 -5.16 6.12 15.39
C TYR A 3 -4.79 6.02 13.90
N ARG A 4 -4.52 7.15 13.21
CA ARG A 4 -4.15 7.14 11.77
C ARG A 4 -2.73 6.60 11.54
N ARG A 5 -1.79 6.97 12.42
CA ARG A 5 -0.42 6.43 12.39
C ARG A 5 -0.38 4.96 12.76
N ALA A 6 -1.13 4.57 13.80
CA ALA A 6 -1.27 3.17 14.17
C ALA A 6 -1.86 2.32 13.03
N ALA A 7 -2.91 2.83 12.34
CA ALA A 7 -3.50 2.16 11.18
C ALA A 7 -2.54 2.08 9.98
N SER A 8 -1.75 3.13 9.73
CA SER A 8 -0.74 3.13 8.65
C SER A 8 0.40 2.14 8.93
N ALA A 9 0.89 2.10 10.18
CA ALA A 9 1.89 1.14 10.61
C ALA A 9 1.34 -0.31 10.57
N ALA A 10 0.11 -0.53 11.04
CA ALA A 10 -0.55 -1.83 10.98
C ALA A 10 -0.73 -2.31 9.53
N MET A 11 -1.09 -1.41 8.61
CA MET A 11 -1.21 -1.71 7.19
C MET A 11 0.15 -2.08 6.58
N ALA A 12 1.21 -1.33 6.89
CA ALA A 12 2.56 -1.63 6.41
C ALA A 12 3.07 -2.98 6.93
N LEU A 13 2.85 -3.27 8.22
CA LEU A 13 3.19 -4.56 8.84
C LEU A 13 2.40 -5.72 8.23
N LEU A 14 1.10 -5.51 7.97
CA LEU A 14 0.25 -6.51 7.34
C LEU A 14 0.74 -6.85 5.93
N LEU A 15 1.03 -5.84 5.11
CA LEU A 15 1.55 -6.02 3.75
C LEU A 15 2.93 -6.71 3.75
N ALA A 16 3.82 -6.33 4.67
CA ALA A 16 5.10 -7.00 4.83
C ALA A 16 4.93 -8.47 5.23
N GLY A 17 4.03 -8.76 6.17
CA GLY A 17 3.69 -10.13 6.59
C GLY A 17 3.11 -10.96 5.44
N MET A 18 2.18 -10.38 4.66
CA MET A 18 1.60 -11.02 3.49
C MET A 18 2.65 -11.31 2.41
N LEU A 19 3.62 -10.41 2.22
CA LEU A 19 4.69 -10.58 1.23
C LEU A 19 5.66 -11.69 1.65
N VAL A 20 6.10 -11.67 2.92
CA VAL A 20 6.94 -12.75 3.47
C VAL A 20 6.22 -14.08 3.35
N PHE A 21 4.95 -14.13 3.73
CA PHE A 21 4.14 -15.34 3.62
C PHE A 21 4.00 -15.83 2.17
N ALA A 22 3.78 -14.93 1.22
CA ALA A 22 3.70 -15.26 -0.20
C ALA A 22 5.03 -15.85 -0.73
N LEU A 23 6.17 -15.38 -0.22
CA LEU A 23 7.49 -15.87 -0.61
C LEU A 23 7.84 -17.23 0.01
N THR A 24 7.34 -17.52 1.21
CA THR A 24 7.68 -18.75 1.97
C THR A 24 6.63 -19.87 1.88
N SER A 25 5.43 -19.60 1.36
CA SER A 25 4.34 -20.59 1.31
C SER A 25 4.56 -21.65 0.23
N ASP A 26 4.26 -22.91 0.55
CA ASP A 26 4.44 -24.07 -0.34
C ASP A 26 3.37 -24.21 -1.44
N GLY A 27 2.53 -23.19 -1.67
CA GLY A 27 1.55 -23.18 -2.77
C GLY A 27 0.34 -24.12 -2.60
N ASN A 28 0.18 -24.75 -1.43
CA ASN A 28 -0.97 -25.60 -1.13
C ASN A 28 -2.21 -24.76 -0.80
N ALA A 29 -3.39 -25.17 -1.30
CA ALA A 29 -4.69 -24.50 -1.12
C ALA A 29 -5.01 -24.18 0.35
N PHE A 30 -4.74 -25.12 1.27
CA PHE A 30 -4.95 -24.92 2.71
C PHE A 30 -3.96 -23.94 3.34
N THR A 31 -2.75 -23.84 2.79
CA THR A 31 -1.73 -22.89 3.21
C THR A 31 -2.08 -21.46 2.75
N HIS A 32 -3.04 -21.25 1.85
CA HIS A 32 -3.46 -19.89 1.47
C HIS A 32 -4.47 -19.24 2.43
N ALA A 33 -5.05 -19.99 3.38
CA ALA A 33 -6.04 -19.43 4.31
C ALA A 33 -5.54 -18.21 5.13
N PRO A 34 -4.31 -18.20 5.67
CA PRO A 34 -3.76 -17.02 6.34
C PRO A 34 -3.56 -15.82 5.40
N TRP A 35 -3.21 -16.06 4.14
CA TRP A 35 -3.05 -14.99 3.14
C TRP A 35 -4.40 -14.38 2.76
N ILE A 36 -5.45 -15.21 2.62
CA ILE A 36 -6.83 -14.75 2.38
C ILE A 36 -7.34 -13.95 3.58
N LEU A 37 -7.06 -14.38 4.81
CA LEU A 37 -7.37 -13.60 6.00
C LEU A 37 -6.63 -12.25 5.98
N GLY A 38 -5.36 -12.26 5.56
CA GLY A 38 -4.58 -11.04 5.35
C GLY A 38 -5.23 -10.08 4.35
N LEU A 39 -5.74 -10.59 3.22
CA LEU A 39 -6.52 -9.79 2.26
C LEU A 39 -7.76 -9.15 2.90
N PHE A 40 -8.49 -9.91 3.72
CA PHE A 40 -9.67 -9.39 4.39
C PHE A 40 -9.32 -8.28 5.39
N LEU A 41 -8.27 -8.49 6.20
CA LEU A 41 -7.75 -7.46 7.11
C LEU A 41 -7.26 -6.23 6.35
N TRP A 42 -6.63 -6.43 5.18
CA TRP A 42 -6.21 -5.35 4.31
C TRP A 42 -7.40 -4.54 3.82
N LEU A 43 -8.50 -5.17 3.39
CA LEU A 43 -9.72 -4.48 2.97
C LEU A 43 -10.30 -3.62 4.10
N VAL A 44 -10.34 -4.16 5.32
CA VAL A 44 -10.84 -3.43 6.49
C VAL A 44 -9.96 -2.22 6.80
N LEU A 45 -8.64 -2.41 6.88
CA LEU A 45 -7.69 -1.32 7.15
C LEU A 45 -7.69 -0.28 6.03
N TRP A 46 -7.81 -0.71 4.78
CA TRP A 46 -7.90 0.18 3.62
C TRP A 46 -9.17 1.03 3.69
N GLY A 47 -10.31 0.42 4.02
CA GLY A 47 -11.57 1.15 4.22
C GLY A 47 -11.48 2.19 5.34
N VAL A 48 -10.86 1.84 6.47
CA VAL A 48 -10.64 2.77 7.61
C VAL A 48 -9.70 3.92 7.23
N LEU A 49 -8.59 3.62 6.55
CA LEU A 49 -7.66 4.65 6.10
C LEU A 49 -8.30 5.55 5.04
N ARG A 50 -9.08 4.97 4.13
CA ARG A 50 -9.75 5.70 3.04
C ARG A 50 -10.90 6.56 3.54
N SER A 51 -11.67 6.12 4.52
CA SER A 51 -12.72 6.97 5.13
C SER A 51 -12.12 8.19 5.83
N GLY A 52 -10.96 8.04 6.48
CA GLY A 52 -10.24 9.15 7.12
C GLY A 52 -9.45 10.07 6.17
N THR A 53 -9.15 9.62 4.94
CA THR A 53 -8.41 10.40 3.93
C THR A 53 -9.28 10.94 2.80
N ARG A 54 -10.53 10.46 2.67
CA ARG A 54 -11.53 10.98 1.73
C ARG A 54 -11.71 12.49 1.81
N ALA A 55 -11.66 13.05 3.01
CA ALA A 55 -11.77 14.49 3.22
C ALA A 55 -10.62 15.31 2.61
N ILE A 56 -9.47 14.70 2.33
CA ILE A 56 -8.30 15.36 1.71
C ILE A 56 -8.24 15.03 0.21
N ALA A 57 -8.59 13.79 -0.18
CA ALA A 57 -8.51 13.31 -1.56
C ALA A 57 -9.69 13.77 -2.44
N GLU A 58 -10.89 13.95 -1.87
CA GLU A 58 -12.11 14.34 -2.61
C GLU A 58 -12.42 15.85 -2.49
N ARG A 59 -11.54 16.65 -1.86
CA ARG A 59 -11.70 18.12 -1.83
C ARG A 59 -11.54 18.69 -3.25
N PRO A 60 -12.45 19.59 -3.70
CA PRO A 60 -12.35 20.23 -5.01
C PRO A 60 -11.01 20.93 -5.18
N ALA A 61 -10.34 20.72 -6.32
CA ALA A 61 -9.03 21.30 -6.62
C ALA A 61 -8.98 22.83 -6.47
N GLU A 62 -10.11 23.50 -6.65
CA GLU A 62 -10.29 24.96 -6.50
C GLU A 62 -10.13 25.46 -5.06
N ARG A 63 -10.14 24.57 -4.06
CA ARG A 63 -9.93 24.90 -2.64
C ARG A 63 -8.60 24.40 -2.07
N LEU A 64 -7.73 23.82 -2.90
CA LEU A 64 -6.38 23.42 -2.49
C LEU A 64 -5.37 24.50 -2.87
N ASP A 65 -4.52 24.87 -1.93
CA ASP A 65 -3.36 25.71 -2.17
C ASP A 65 -2.36 25.01 -3.11
N GLU A 66 -1.52 25.79 -3.79
CA GLU A 66 -0.55 25.27 -4.76
C GLU A 66 0.39 24.22 -4.15
N ARG A 67 0.75 24.40 -2.87
CA ARG A 67 1.56 23.45 -2.09
C ARG A 67 0.85 22.12 -1.87
N GLU A 68 -0.45 22.12 -1.58
CA GLU A 68 -1.20 20.87 -1.38
C GLU A 68 -1.37 20.08 -2.68
N ARG A 69 -1.48 20.78 -3.83
CA ARG A 69 -1.49 20.13 -5.15
C ARG A 69 -0.16 19.46 -5.47
N GLU A 70 0.95 20.13 -5.20
CA GLU A 70 2.30 19.57 -5.43
C GLU A 70 2.54 18.32 -4.57
N VAL A 71 2.10 18.33 -3.30
CA VAL A 71 2.20 17.16 -2.42
C VAL A 71 1.36 16.00 -2.96
N ARG A 72 0.11 16.25 -3.39
CA ARG A 72 -0.74 15.22 -3.97
C ARG A 72 -0.12 14.60 -5.21
N ASP A 73 0.40 15.44 -6.11
CA ASP A 73 1.01 14.99 -7.36
C ASP A 73 2.28 14.18 -7.11
N ARG A 74 3.16 14.64 -6.22
CA ARG A 74 4.35 13.90 -5.80
C ARG A 74 4.01 12.54 -5.19
N VAL A 75 3.00 12.48 -4.32
CA VAL A 75 2.58 11.22 -3.69
C VAL A 75 1.96 10.27 -4.72
N GLY A 76 1.18 10.80 -5.67
CA GLY A 76 0.66 10.03 -6.80
C GLY A 76 1.77 9.45 -7.67
N PHE A 77 2.76 10.27 -8.02
CA PHE A 77 3.92 9.85 -8.80
C PHE A 77 4.72 8.74 -8.10
N ILE A 78 4.96 8.86 -6.78
CA ILE A 78 5.64 7.82 -5.99
C ILE A 78 4.85 6.51 -6.03
N GLY A 79 3.52 6.56 -5.86
CA GLY A 79 2.66 5.39 -5.97
C GLY A 79 2.73 4.71 -7.34
N TYR A 80 2.74 5.50 -8.40
CA TYR A 80 2.89 5.02 -9.78
C TYR A 80 4.26 4.35 -10.02
N GLN A 81 5.35 4.98 -9.60
CA GLN A 81 6.70 4.41 -9.72
C GLN A 81 6.83 3.10 -8.94
N PHE A 82 6.24 3.03 -7.75
CA PHE A 82 6.23 1.81 -6.95
C PHE A 82 5.41 0.68 -7.62
N ALA A 83 4.29 1.01 -8.27
CA ALA A 83 3.51 0.03 -9.03
C ALA A 83 4.31 -0.53 -10.21
N ILE A 84 5.00 0.33 -10.97
CA ILE A 84 5.87 -0.10 -12.07
C ILE A 84 7.02 -0.98 -11.54
N ALA A 85 7.73 -0.52 -10.51
CA ALA A 85 8.85 -1.26 -9.92
C ALA A 85 8.40 -2.64 -9.40
N SER A 86 7.22 -2.70 -8.77
CA SER A 86 6.59 -3.93 -8.32
C SER A 86 6.29 -4.90 -9.48
N GLY A 87 5.69 -4.40 -10.57
CA GLY A 87 5.44 -5.20 -11.75
C GLY A 87 6.74 -5.72 -12.39
N MET A 88 7.75 -4.86 -12.49
CA MET A 88 9.07 -5.24 -13.02
C MET A 88 9.75 -6.30 -12.14
N ALA A 89 9.67 -6.18 -10.81
CA ALA A 89 10.22 -7.17 -9.89
C ALA A 89 9.59 -8.56 -10.10
N VAL A 90 8.28 -8.63 -10.33
CA VAL A 90 7.58 -9.89 -10.64
C VAL A 90 8.01 -10.44 -12.00
N VAL A 91 8.12 -9.60 -13.03
CA VAL A 91 8.61 -10.03 -14.35
C VAL A 91 10.03 -10.60 -14.23
N LEU A 92 10.92 -9.92 -13.51
CA LEU A 92 12.28 -10.41 -13.27
C LEU A 92 12.28 -11.74 -12.51
N MET A 93 11.43 -11.88 -11.49
CA MET A 93 11.26 -13.15 -10.78
C MET A 93 10.82 -14.27 -11.74
N LEU A 94 9.84 -14.03 -12.61
CA LEU A 94 9.38 -15.02 -13.59
C LEU A 94 10.47 -15.41 -14.59
N VAL A 95 11.28 -14.45 -15.06
CA VAL A 95 12.38 -14.70 -16.01
C VAL A 95 13.52 -15.49 -15.36
N VAL A 96 13.93 -15.09 -14.15
CA VAL A 96 15.04 -15.74 -13.43
C VAL A 96 14.66 -17.15 -12.99
N PHE A 97 13.43 -17.36 -12.54
CA PHE A 97 12.95 -18.63 -11.98
C PHE A 97 12.02 -19.40 -12.94
N GLN A 98 12.12 -19.16 -14.25
CA GLN A 98 11.24 -19.78 -15.27
C GLN A 98 11.25 -21.32 -15.26
N ASN A 99 12.30 -21.96 -14.72
CA ASN A 99 12.42 -23.41 -14.62
C ASN A 99 12.06 -23.97 -13.24
N ASP A 100 11.77 -23.11 -12.25
CA ASP A 100 11.43 -23.51 -10.89
C ASP A 100 9.92 -23.37 -10.65
N ARG A 101 9.23 -24.51 -10.76
CA ARG A 101 7.77 -24.56 -10.62
C ARG A 101 7.29 -24.10 -9.24
N ALA A 102 8.05 -24.37 -8.19
CA ALA A 102 7.67 -23.98 -6.83
C ALA A 102 7.68 -22.46 -6.65
N VAL A 103 8.59 -21.75 -7.33
CA VAL A 103 8.66 -20.29 -7.31
C VAL A 103 7.56 -19.68 -8.19
N LEU A 104 7.28 -20.29 -9.34
CA LEU A 104 6.22 -19.83 -10.25
C LEU A 104 4.82 -19.92 -9.62
N ASP A 105 4.54 -20.96 -8.83
CA ASP A 105 3.25 -21.12 -8.15
C ASP A 105 3.00 -20.00 -7.11
N ARG A 106 4.06 -19.35 -6.61
CA ARG A 106 3.99 -18.22 -5.66
C ARG A 106 3.78 -16.87 -6.35
N ALA A 107 4.13 -16.76 -7.64
CA ALA A 107 4.16 -15.48 -8.36
C ALA A 107 2.83 -14.71 -8.35
N PRO A 108 1.64 -15.34 -8.48
CA PRO A 108 0.37 -14.61 -8.41
C PRO A 108 0.11 -13.96 -7.04
N ALA A 109 0.47 -14.64 -5.94
CA ALA A 109 0.31 -14.12 -4.59
C ALA A 109 1.29 -12.96 -4.30
N VAL A 110 2.53 -13.08 -4.80
CA VAL A 110 3.54 -12.01 -4.72
C VAL A 110 3.09 -10.78 -5.52
N LEU A 111 2.66 -10.97 -6.77
CA LEU A 111 2.15 -9.90 -7.62
C LEU A 111 0.97 -9.19 -6.97
N THR A 112 -0.01 -9.96 -6.48
CA THR A 112 -1.21 -9.39 -5.84
C THR A 112 -0.84 -8.58 -4.61
N THR A 113 0.03 -9.11 -3.75
CA THR A 113 0.49 -8.39 -2.54
C THR A 113 1.20 -7.08 -2.88
N LEU A 114 2.06 -7.10 -3.90
CA LEU A 114 2.78 -5.89 -4.34
C LEU A 114 1.84 -4.84 -4.97
N MET A 115 0.85 -5.28 -5.75
CA MET A 115 -0.18 -4.38 -6.29
C MET A 115 -1.03 -3.75 -5.18
N LEU A 116 -1.40 -4.53 -4.17
CA LEU A 116 -2.09 -4.02 -2.99
C LEU A 116 -1.21 -3.00 -2.26
N ALA A 117 0.07 -3.29 -2.06
CA ALA A 117 1.01 -2.35 -1.44
C ALA A 117 1.10 -1.03 -2.24
N ALA A 118 1.23 -1.11 -3.56
CA ALA A 118 1.26 0.07 -4.43
C ALA A 118 -0.01 0.93 -4.32
N SER A 119 -1.18 0.29 -4.22
CA SER A 119 -2.47 0.99 -4.12
C SER A 119 -2.65 1.76 -2.81
N VAL A 120 -2.02 1.31 -1.72
CA VAL A 120 -2.17 1.92 -0.39
C VAL A 120 -1.02 2.85 -0.04
N LEU A 121 0.11 2.78 -0.77
CA LEU A 121 1.29 3.60 -0.56
C LEU A 121 0.98 5.11 -0.47
N PRO A 122 0.16 5.71 -1.37
CA PRO A 122 -0.23 7.11 -1.25
C PRO A 122 -0.93 7.44 0.07
N THR A 123 -1.81 6.53 0.49
CA THR A 123 -2.64 6.69 1.69
C THR A 123 -1.81 6.55 2.96
N VAL A 124 -0.82 5.65 2.97
CA VAL A 124 0.13 5.47 4.07
C VAL A 124 1.07 6.66 4.20
N ILE A 125 1.60 7.17 3.08
CA ILE A 125 2.45 8.37 3.08
C ILE A 125 1.69 9.57 3.64
N LEU A 126 0.46 9.81 3.17
CA LEU A 126 -0.40 10.87 3.69
C LEU A 126 -0.87 10.64 5.13
N GLY A 127 -1.02 9.38 5.55
CA GLY A 127 -1.32 9.02 6.94
C GLY A 127 -0.17 9.27 7.91
N TRP A 128 1.07 9.29 7.38
CA TRP A 128 2.29 9.52 8.15
C TRP A 128 2.73 10.98 8.18
N ALA A 129 2.48 11.73 7.09
CA ALA A 129 2.71 13.17 6.99
C ALA A 129 2.03 13.88 8.17
N ARG A 130 2.79 14.75 8.88
CA ARG A 130 2.26 15.56 9.98
C ARG A 130 1.08 16.39 9.42
N PRO A 131 -0.02 16.59 10.16
CA PRO A 131 -0.78 17.83 9.98
C PRO A 131 0.22 18.95 10.23
N ASP A 132 0.29 19.93 9.32
CA ASP A 132 1.16 21.08 9.46
C ASP A 132 1.12 21.58 10.93
N GLU A 133 2.29 21.62 11.57
CA GLU A 133 2.48 22.44 12.75
C GLU A 133 2.09 23.86 12.34
N GLU A 134 1.11 24.43 13.03
CA GLU A 134 0.79 25.87 13.05
C GLU A 134 0.36 26.50 11.71
N LEU A 135 -0.96 26.44 11.43
CA LEU A 135 -1.63 27.65 10.98
C LEU A 135 -1.86 28.49 12.24
N ASP A 136 -0.94 29.43 12.49
CA ASP A 136 -1.12 30.70 13.21
C ASP A 136 -2.37 30.78 14.09
N ALA A 137 -2.27 30.24 15.30
CA ALA A 137 -3.22 30.50 16.40
C ALA A 137 -2.62 31.44 17.46
N ASP A 138 -1.61 32.22 17.08
CA ASP A 138 -1.14 33.41 17.79
C ASP A 138 -0.90 34.52 16.74
N ASP A 139 -1.99 35.22 16.37
CA ASP A 139 -2.08 36.68 16.23
C ASP A 139 -3.53 37.13 16.01
#